data_AF-A0A8J6VYD3-F1
#
_entry.id   AF-A0A8J6VYD3-F1
#
_cell.length_a   1.000
_cell.length_b   1.000
_cell.length_c   1.000
_cell.angle_alpha   90.00
_cell.angle_beta   90.00
_cell.angle_gamma   90.00
#
_symmetry.space_group_name_H-M   'P 1'
#
loop_
_entity.id
_entity.type
_entity.pdbx_description
1 polymer ?
#
loop_
_entity_poly.entity_id
_entity_poly.type
_entity_poly.pdbx_seq_one_letter_code
_entity_poly.pdbx_strand_id
1 'polypeptide(L)' 'MCALYLRISTVDKGQDTDNQLLQLKEFCDRQGWQIVDIYIDHESVRKGKRERGDFSRMLEDAAKQKFDVLVF' A
#
# COMPACT_ATOMS: atom_id res chain seq x y z
N MET A 1 11.70 -9.69 -3.93
CA MET A 1 11.47 -8.40 -3.24
C MET A 1 9.99 -8.04 -3.39
N CYS A 2 9.34 -7.47 -2.37
CA CYS A 2 7.90 -7.19 -2.41
C CYS A 2 7.59 -5.72 -2.10
N ALA A 3 6.44 -5.24 -2.56
CA ALA A 3 5.90 -3.95 -2.21
C ALA A 3 4.52 -4.09 -1.56
N LEU A 4 4.21 -3.17 -0.65
CA LEU A 4 2.90 -3.09 -0.01
C LEU A 4 2.06 -1.98 -0.65
N TYR A 5 0.78 -2.23 -0.88
CA TYR A 5 -0.18 -1.20 -1.28
C TYR A 5 -1.35 -1.18 -0.30
N LEU A 6 -1.57 -0.03 0.34
CA LEU A 6 -2.64 0.18 1.30
C LEU A 6 -3.56 1.29 0.81
N ARG A 7 -4.87 1.10 1.00
CA ARG A 7 -5.88 2.12 0.73
C ARG A 7 -6.60 2.47 2.01
N ILE A 8 -6.45 3.72 2.46
CA ILE A 8 -7.02 4.22 3.71
C ILE A 8 -8.15 5.21 3.38
N SER A 9 -9.40 4.81 3.59
CA SER A 9 -10.54 5.71 3.49
C SER A 9 -10.73 6.46 4.82
N THR A 10 -10.66 7.79 4.79
CA THR A 10 -10.81 8.63 6.00
C THR A 10 -12.25 8.78 6.50
N VAL A 11 -13.19 8.06 5.87
CA VAL A 11 -14.65 8.11 6.15
C VAL A 11 -15.00 7.35 7.42
N ASP A 12 -14.34 6.21 7.65
CA ASP A 12 -14.48 5.42 8.86
C ASP A 12 -13.33 5.76 9.81
N LYS A 13 -13.51 6.83 10.59
CA LYS A 13 -12.59 7.33 11.63
C LYS A 13 -12.37 6.34 12.80
N GLY A 14 -12.18 5.05 12.55
CA GLY A 14 -12.01 4.08 13.65
C GLY A 14 -11.67 2.64 13.30
N GLN A 15 -11.32 2.30 12.05
CA GLN A 15 -10.96 0.91 11.72
C GLN A 15 -9.48 0.83 11.31
N ASP A 16 -8.65 0.50 12.30
CA ASP A 16 -7.57 -0.50 12.21
C ASP A 16 -6.52 -0.40 11.08
N THR A 17 -6.26 0.78 10.52
CA THR A 17 -5.24 0.92 9.47
C THR A 17 -3.82 0.56 9.94
N ASP A 18 -3.49 0.84 11.20
CA ASP A 18 -2.22 0.45 11.80
C ASP A 18 -2.11 -1.07 11.95
N ASN A 19 -3.24 -1.73 12.30
CA ASN A 19 -3.31 -3.18 12.42
C ASN A 19 -3.17 -3.86 11.05
N GLN A 20 -3.75 -3.28 9.99
CA GLN A 20 -3.63 -3.83 8.64
C GLN A 20 -2.19 -3.76 8.12
N LEU A 21 -1.50 -2.63 8.32
CA LEU A 21 -0.08 -2.52 7.95
C LEU A 21 0.80 -3.51 8.72
N LEU A 22 0.55 -3.67 10.02
CA LEU A 22 1.28 -4.63 10.85
C LEU A 22 1.08 -6.06 10.36
N GLN A 23 -0.16 -6.46 10.08
CA GLN A 23 -0.48 -7.80 9.57
C GLN A 23 0.18 -8.09 8.21
N LEU A 24 0.21 -7.11 7.30
CA LEU A 24 0.86 -7.27 6.00
C LEU A 24 2.38 -7.36 6.15
N LYS A 25 2.98 -6.57 7.05
CA LYS A 25 4.41 -6.67 7.38
C LYS A 25 4.76 -8.03 7.95
N GLU A 26 3.99 -8.52 8.93
CA GLU A 26 4.19 -9.86 9.48
C GLU A 26 3.98 -10.96 8.43
N PHE A 27 3.04 -10.78 7.52
CA PHE A 27 2.86 -11.71 6.42
C PHE A 27 4.10 -11.76 5.52
N CYS A 28 4.61 -10.61 5.08
CA CYS A 28 5.83 -10.53 4.29
C CYS A 28 7.03 -11.11 5.03
N ASP A 29 7.17 -10.84 6.34
CA ASP A 29 8.22 -11.39 7.19
C ASP A 29 8.14 -12.92 7.28
N ARG A 30 6.94 -13.48 7.49
CA ARG A 30 6.70 -14.93 7.47
C ARG A 30 7.01 -15.59 6.12
N GLN A 31 6.84 -14.86 5.01
CA GLN A 31 7.21 -15.32 3.67
C GLN A 31 8.71 -15.13 3.35
N GLY A 32 9.47 -14.48 4.24
CA GLY A 32 10.87 -14.10 3.96
C GLY A 32 11.01 -13.05 2.87
N TRP A 33 9.95 -12.26 2.62
CA TRP A 33 9.95 -11.23 1.59
C TRP A 33 10.48 -9.91 2.14
N GLN A 34 11.52 -9.39 1.49
CA GLN A 34 12.00 -8.04 1.76
C GLN A 34 11.02 -7.02 1.18
N ILE A 35 10.45 -6.17 2.04
CA ILE A 35 9.61 -5.03 1.63
C ILE A 35 10.52 -3.91 1.12
N VAL A 36 10.36 -3.50 -0.13
CA VAL A 36 11.17 -2.45 -0.76
C VAL A 36 10.47 -1.10 -0.85
N ASP A 37 9.14 -1.08 -0.86
CA ASP A 37 8.34 0.15 -0.85
C ASP A 37 6.95 -0.10 -0.26
N ILE A 38 6.31 0.95 0.23
CA ILE A 38 4.96 0.95 0.78
C ILE A 38 4.20 2.14 0.17
N TYR A 39 3.14 1.83 -0.57
CA TYR A 39 2.30 2.79 -1.27
C TYR A 39 1.00 2.98 -0.51
N ILE A 40 0.62 4.21 -0.15
CA ILE A 40 -0.56 4.48 0.67
C ILE A 40 -1.46 5.51 -0.01
N ASP A 41 -2.60 5.05 -0.52
CA ASP A 41 -3.62 5.93 -1.07
C ASP A 41 -4.62 6.32 0.03
N HIS A 42 -4.68 7.61 0.36
CA HIS A 42 -5.69 8.17 1.24
C HIS A 42 -6.92 8.57 0.41
N GLU A 43 -8.08 7.96 0.66
CA GLU A 43 -9.32 8.34 -0.01
C GLU A 43 -10.08 9.33 0.89
N SER A 44 -9.98 10.63 0.58
CA SER A 44 -10.82 11.66 1.19
C SER A 44 -12.11 11.86 0.37
N VAL A 45 -13.27 11.79 1.05
CA VAL A 45 -14.62 11.96 0.44
C VAL A 45 -14.81 13.29 -0.29
N ARG A 46 -13.90 14.26 -0.13
CA ARG A 46 -14.07 15.62 -0.67
C ARG A 46 -13.25 15.96 -1.90
N LYS A 47 -12.30 15.14 -2.38
CA LYS A 47 -11.50 15.48 -3.55
C LYS A 47 -11.26 14.29 -4.46
N GLY A 48 -12.24 14.03 -5.32
CA GLY A 48 -12.05 13.14 -6.46
C GLY A 48 -10.76 13.46 -7.22
N LYS A 49 -10.04 12.40 -7.60
CA LYS A 49 -8.88 12.33 -8.50
C LYS A 49 -7.48 12.73 -8.00
N ARG A 50 -7.30 13.48 -6.90
CA ARG A 50 -5.94 14.00 -6.57
C ARG A 50 -5.05 13.11 -5.69
N GLU A 51 -5.60 12.09 -5.02
CA GLU A 51 -4.86 11.28 -4.05
C GLU A 51 -4.39 9.90 -4.58
N ARG A 52 -4.59 9.57 -5.87
CA ARG A 52 -4.07 8.34 -6.51
C ARG A 52 -2.60 8.43 -6.92
N GLY A 53 -1.82 9.21 -6.18
CA GLY A 53 -0.40 9.44 -6.47
C GLY A 53 0.41 8.16 -6.27
N ASP A 54 0.15 7.46 -5.17
CA ASP A 54 0.90 6.27 -4.78
C ASP A 54 0.46 5.04 -5.57
N PHE A 55 -0.82 4.92 -5.93
CA PHE A 55 -1.25 3.89 -6.89
C PHE A 55 -0.55 4.04 -8.26
N SER A 56 -0.41 5.27 -8.76
CA SER A 56 0.27 5.51 -10.05
C SER A 56 1.78 5.25 -9.93
N ARG A 57 2.40 5.68 -8.82
CA ARG A 57 3.81 5.41 -8.49
C ARG A 57 4.09 3.91 -8.41
N MET A 58 3.20 3.16 -7.78
CA MET A 58 3.27 1.70 -7.69
C MET A 58 3.26 1.04 -9.06
N LEU A 59 2.36 1.47 -9.96
CA LEU A 59 2.31 0.94 -11.33
C LEU A 59 3.59 1.25 -12.12
N GLU A 60 4.14 2.45 -11.97
CA GLU A 60 5.42 2.79 -12.59
C GLU A 60 6.58 1.95 -12.05
N ASP A 61 6.61 1.71 -10.75
CA ASP A 61 7.66 0.92 -10.10
C ASP A 61 7.54 -0.57 -10.43
N ALA A 62 6.32 -1.07 -10.59
CA ALA A 62 6.04 -2.41 -11.15
C ALA A 62 6.54 -2.51 -12.60
N ALA A 63 6.25 -1.50 -13.43
CA ALA A 63 6.70 -1.46 -14.82
C ALA A 63 8.24 -1.39 -14.94
N LYS A 64 8.90 -0.77 -13.95
CA LYS A 64 10.36 -0.72 -13.82
C LYS A 64 10.95 -1.97 -13.14
N GLN A 65 10.14 -2.99 -12.84
CA GLN A 65 10.54 -4.23 -12.17
C GLN A 65 11.28 -4.00 -10.84
N LYS A 66 10.87 -2.99 -10.08
CA LYS A 66 11.50 -2.69 -8.77
C LYS A 66 11.14 -3.70 -7.67
N PHE A 67 10.06 -4.45 -7.86
CA PHE A 67 9.61 -5.53 -6.97
C PHE A 67 8.98 -6.65 -7.80
N ASP A 68 8.96 -7.85 -7.22
CA ASP A 68 8.43 -9.06 -7.86
C ASP A 68 6.99 -9.35 -7.42
N VAL A 69 6.63 -8.92 -6.21
CA VAL A 69 5.35 -9.23 -5.57
C VAL A 69 4.71 -7.97 -5.01
N LEU A 70 3.43 -7.76 -5.28
CA LEU A 70 2.61 -6.73 -4.65
C LEU A 70 1.68 -7.38 -3.62
N VAL A 71 1.59 -6.80 -2.43
CA VAL A 71 0.74 -7.28 -1.32
C VAL A 71 -0.18 -6.13 -0.88
N PHE A 72 -1.47 -6.42 -0.68
CA PHE A 72 -2.52 -5.43 -0.37
C PHE A 72 -3.58 -6.00 0.58
#